data_AF-A0A2V8VQL1-F1
#
_entry.id   AF-A0A2V8VQL1-F1
#
_cell.length_a   1.000
_cell.length_b   1.000
_cell.length_c   1.000
_cell.angle_alpha   90.00
_cell.angle_beta   90.00
_cell.angle_gamma   90.00
#
_symmetry.space_group_name_H-M   'P 1'
#
loop_
_entity.id
_entity.type
_entity.pdbx_description
1 polymer ?
#
loop_
_entity_poly.entity_id
_entity_poly.type
_entity_poly.pdbx_seq_one_letter_code
_entity_poly.pdbx_strand_id
1 'polypeptide(L)'
;MAGHEGERPVRSFSSATTRSAEPARVTPDPTRRLLSPGQTIQSPETLLAYRVERFLGEGGFGQVYLARRLGRSSVVAQAVCIKVSGRIDGWLREAYFGQLLDGHPRAIRVYDAFPLAPQEGRVLYCLALEYARHGDLRTFLQRADKGWTEKTVRREIAGILEVLRKLHRGQLLHRDLTPMNVFVCDGPSLKLGDFGIVRQQSDRGGIAAGTMNALTAPSDILAGAVPKWQARDDVYQVGQLLGMLVKGDASARLRTSEIRRLACGDHLKEIIHRCLGERRKRYESADDLIEALRNPPAPLKAGVLRSLKGVHLAFTGILSKRRNEAAKAARRAGAVVHGGPSARTTVIVRGRPNPLQAAGRDAGLKLMEIKRLRAKGHKITLLNERQFWRLARV
;
A
#
# COMPACT_ATOMS: atom_id res chain seq x y z
N MET A 1 16.36 7.95 -47.18
CA MET A 1 16.83 7.07 -46.09
C MET A 1 16.64 7.79 -44.77
N ALA A 2 15.46 7.67 -44.17
CA ALA A 2 15.15 8.22 -42.85
C ALA A 2 14.24 7.20 -42.15
N GLY A 3 14.78 6.53 -41.13
CA GLY A 3 14.10 5.48 -40.38
C GLY A 3 13.08 6.08 -39.42
N HIS A 4 11.83 5.68 -39.57
CA HIS A 4 10.76 5.87 -38.59
C HIS A 4 10.83 4.69 -37.60
N GLU A 5 11.45 4.89 -36.45
CA GLU A 5 11.34 3.94 -35.34
C GLU A 5 10.02 4.18 -34.61
N GLY A 6 9.05 3.31 -34.90
CA GLY A 6 7.77 3.26 -34.20
C GLY A 6 7.95 2.82 -32.75
N GLU A 7 7.39 3.61 -31.83
CA GLU A 7 7.18 3.24 -30.43
C GLU A 7 6.44 1.90 -30.34
N ARG A 8 7.13 0.86 -29.85
CA ARG A 8 6.49 -0.41 -29.49
C ARG A 8 5.79 -0.25 -28.14
N PRO A 9 4.49 -0.58 -28.02
CA PRO A 9 3.81 -0.51 -26.73
C PRO A 9 4.35 -1.61 -25.79
N VAL A 10 4.85 -1.18 -24.63
CA VAL A 10 5.29 -2.05 -23.53
C VAL A 10 4.06 -2.77 -22.97
N ARG A 11 3.89 -4.06 -23.30
CA ARG A 11 2.85 -4.92 -22.74
C ARG A 11 3.18 -5.25 -21.28
N SER A 12 2.49 -4.60 -20.35
CA SER A 12 2.53 -4.87 -18.90
C SER A 12 1.76 -6.16 -18.58
N PHE A 13 2.45 -7.24 -18.23
CA PHE A 13 1.84 -8.47 -17.71
C PHE A 13 1.90 -8.49 -16.18
N SER A 14 0.86 -7.99 -15.51
CA SER A 14 0.60 -8.27 -14.10
C SER A 14 -0.92 -8.36 -13.91
N SER A 15 -1.45 -9.58 -13.93
CA SER A 15 -2.85 -9.88 -13.66
C SER A 15 -2.97 -10.68 -12.35
N ALA A 16 -3.90 -10.23 -11.50
CA ALA A 16 -4.32 -10.84 -10.23
C ALA A 16 -4.39 -12.37 -10.28
N THR A 17 -4.03 -13.04 -9.19
CA THR A 17 -4.23 -14.49 -9.06
C THR A 17 -5.60 -14.88 -8.54
N THR A 18 -6.49 -13.93 -8.25
CA THR A 18 -7.83 -14.21 -7.75
C THR A 18 -8.85 -13.18 -8.23
N ARG A 19 -9.52 -13.54 -9.34
CA ARG A 19 -10.63 -12.84 -9.99
C ARG A 19 -10.26 -11.55 -10.74
N SER A 20 -10.54 -11.58 -12.04
CA SER A 20 -11.04 -10.43 -12.80
C SER A 20 -12.48 -10.81 -13.13
N ALA A 21 -13.47 -10.06 -12.67
CA ALA A 21 -14.85 -10.27 -13.09
C ALA A 21 -15.33 -9.06 -13.89
N GLU A 22 -14.82 -8.96 -15.12
CA GLU A 22 -15.50 -8.30 -16.24
C GLU A 22 -15.73 -9.34 -17.35
N PRO A 23 -16.88 -9.32 -18.03
CA PRO A 23 -17.11 -10.09 -19.24
C PRO A 23 -16.40 -9.36 -20.40
N ALA A 24 -15.08 -9.42 -20.44
CA ALA A 24 -14.41 -9.27 -21.73
C ALA A 24 -14.89 -10.43 -22.60
N ARG A 25 -15.42 -10.13 -23.79
CA ARG A 25 -15.80 -11.11 -24.82
C ARG A 25 -14.56 -11.83 -25.36
N VAL A 26 -13.89 -12.58 -24.50
CA VAL A 26 -12.91 -13.60 -24.82
C VAL A 26 -13.33 -14.78 -23.97
N THR A 27 -14.17 -15.65 -24.53
CA THR A 27 -14.37 -16.98 -23.97
C THR A 27 -12.99 -17.62 -23.87
N PRO A 28 -12.45 -17.88 -22.66
CA PRO A 28 -11.14 -18.51 -22.54
C PRO A 28 -11.24 -19.90 -23.15
N ASP A 29 -10.26 -20.25 -23.98
CA ASP A 29 -10.15 -21.53 -24.66
C ASP A 29 -10.32 -22.69 -23.63
N PRO A 30 -11.41 -23.49 -23.72
CA PRO A 30 -11.65 -24.59 -22.79
C PRO A 30 -10.50 -25.60 -22.73
N THR A 31 -9.69 -25.68 -23.80
CA THR A 31 -8.58 -26.64 -23.92
C THR A 31 -7.39 -26.34 -23.01
N ARG A 32 -7.34 -25.15 -22.38
CA ARG A 32 -6.22 -24.73 -21.52
C ARG A 32 -6.49 -24.84 -20.01
N ARG A 33 -7.66 -25.34 -19.60
CA ARG A 33 -8.05 -25.45 -18.19
C ARG A 33 -7.33 -26.63 -17.54
N LEU A 34 -6.71 -26.38 -16.38
CA LEU A 34 -6.04 -27.41 -15.58
C LEU A 34 -7.03 -28.33 -14.85
N LEU A 35 -8.22 -27.82 -14.51
CA LEU A 35 -9.32 -28.56 -13.93
C LEU A 35 -10.65 -28.27 -14.65
N SER A 36 -11.54 -29.25 -14.64
CA SER A 36 -12.86 -29.17 -15.28
C SER A 36 -14.00 -29.02 -14.27
N PRO A 37 -15.05 -28.22 -14.55
CA PRO A 37 -16.28 -28.24 -13.76
C PRO A 37 -16.82 -29.66 -13.57
N GLY A 38 -17.25 -29.99 -12.35
CA GLY A 38 -17.72 -31.33 -11.96
C GLY A 38 -16.61 -32.30 -11.54
N GLN A 39 -15.35 -32.05 -11.93
CA GLN A 39 -14.21 -32.87 -11.52
C GLN A 39 -14.09 -32.88 -9.99
N THR A 40 -13.87 -34.05 -9.42
CA THR A 40 -13.55 -34.20 -8.00
C THR A 40 -12.06 -34.44 -7.87
N ILE A 41 -11.39 -33.60 -7.09
CA ILE A 41 -9.98 -33.76 -6.72
C ILE A 41 -9.91 -34.11 -5.23
N GLN A 42 -8.90 -34.86 -4.82
CA GLN A 42 -8.71 -35.26 -3.44
C GLN A 42 -7.29 -34.93 -3.00
N SER A 43 -7.15 -34.35 -1.80
CA SER A 43 -5.84 -34.22 -1.15
C SER A 43 -5.39 -35.62 -0.69
N PRO A 44 -4.21 -36.11 -1.12
CA PRO A 44 -3.68 -37.37 -0.64
C PRO A 44 -3.29 -37.32 0.85
N GLU A 45 -2.97 -36.15 1.41
CA GLU A 45 -2.57 -36.00 2.80
C GLU A 45 -3.76 -35.90 3.76
N THR A 46 -4.76 -35.06 3.43
CA THR A 46 -5.92 -34.82 4.32
C THR A 46 -7.12 -35.70 3.99
N LEU A 47 -7.08 -36.40 2.85
CA LEU A 47 -8.18 -37.16 2.25
C LEU A 47 -9.44 -36.34 1.95
N LEU A 48 -9.38 -35.01 2.10
CA LEU A 48 -10.48 -34.11 1.76
C LEU A 48 -10.69 -34.09 0.24
N ALA A 49 -11.94 -34.27 -0.17
CA ALA A 49 -12.35 -34.19 -1.56
C ALA A 49 -13.01 -32.84 -1.87
N TYR A 50 -12.70 -32.28 -3.03
CA TYR A 50 -13.21 -31.00 -3.51
C TYR A 50 -13.81 -31.20 -4.90
N ARG A 51 -15.10 -30.88 -5.06
CA ARG A 51 -15.77 -30.86 -6.36
C ARG A 51 -15.61 -29.47 -6.97
N VAL A 52 -14.92 -29.39 -8.11
CA VAL A 52 -14.74 -28.17 -8.88
C VAL A 52 -16.09 -27.71 -9.42
N GLU A 53 -16.46 -26.46 -9.16
CA GLU A 53 -17.73 -25.91 -9.62
C GLU A 53 -17.54 -25.07 -10.87
N ARG A 54 -16.65 -24.07 -10.81
CA ARG A 54 -16.39 -23.18 -11.94
C ARG A 54 -15.02 -22.51 -11.87
N PHE A 55 -14.50 -22.15 -13.02
CA PHE A 55 -13.32 -21.31 -13.14
C PHE A 55 -13.57 -19.89 -12.62
N LEU A 56 -12.59 -19.32 -11.92
CA LEU A 56 -12.64 -17.96 -11.36
C LEU A 56 -11.67 -17.00 -12.05
N GLY A 57 -10.53 -17.49 -12.53
CA GLY A 57 -9.52 -16.67 -13.19
C GLY A 57 -8.17 -17.35 -13.30
N GLU A 58 -7.27 -16.73 -14.05
CA GLU A 58 -5.89 -17.16 -14.26
C GLU A 58 -4.94 -15.97 -14.09
N GLY A 59 -3.83 -16.20 -13.39
CA GLY A 59 -2.76 -15.22 -13.20
C GLY A 59 -1.39 -15.87 -13.38
N GLY A 60 -0.32 -15.10 -13.17
CA GLY A 60 1.06 -15.57 -13.39
C GLY A 60 1.48 -16.79 -12.56
N PHE A 61 0.73 -17.11 -11.50
CA PHE A 61 1.02 -18.20 -10.56
C PHE A 61 0.09 -19.40 -10.69
N GLY A 62 -0.90 -19.36 -11.58
CA GLY A 62 -1.81 -20.50 -11.80
C GLY A 62 -3.24 -20.11 -12.10
N GLN A 63 -4.09 -21.14 -12.16
CA GLN A 63 -5.53 -21.05 -12.40
C GLN A 63 -6.28 -21.24 -11.08
N VAL A 64 -7.38 -20.51 -10.89
CA VAL A 64 -8.18 -20.56 -9.67
C VAL A 64 -9.60 -20.96 -9.99
N TYR A 65 -10.13 -21.86 -9.18
CA TYR A 65 -11.46 -22.44 -9.31
C TYR A 65 -12.25 -22.27 -8.01
N LEU A 66 -13.54 -22.03 -8.13
CA LEU A 66 -14.47 -22.25 -7.02
C LEU A 66 -14.70 -23.75 -6.91
N ALA A 67 -14.59 -24.28 -5.69
CA ALA A 67 -14.88 -25.68 -5.42
C ALA A 67 -15.69 -25.81 -4.14
N ARG A 68 -16.42 -26.92 -4.07
CA ARG A 68 -17.16 -27.34 -2.88
C ARG A 68 -16.43 -28.50 -2.22
N ARG A 69 -16.07 -28.34 -0.96
CA ARG A 69 -15.58 -29.45 -0.13
C ARG A 69 -16.69 -30.47 0.08
N LEU A 70 -16.41 -31.73 -0.20
CA LEU A 70 -17.31 -32.86 0.02
C LEU A 70 -17.14 -33.42 1.45
N GLY A 71 -18.20 -33.99 2.01
CA GLY A 71 -18.22 -34.51 3.39
C GLY A 71 -18.29 -33.43 4.46
N ARG A 72 -17.97 -33.77 5.72
CA ARG A 72 -17.94 -32.83 6.87
C ARG A 72 -16.51 -32.47 7.27
N SER A 73 -16.29 -31.25 7.71
CA SER A 73 -15.03 -30.77 8.30
C SER A 73 -15.36 -29.61 9.23
N SER A 74 -14.73 -29.57 10.41
CA SER A 74 -14.82 -28.46 11.36
C SER A 74 -13.85 -27.33 11.04
N VAL A 75 -12.86 -27.57 10.18
CA VAL A 75 -11.76 -26.65 9.91
C VAL A 75 -11.89 -26.00 8.54
N VAL A 76 -12.30 -26.76 7.52
CA VAL A 76 -12.36 -26.30 6.13
C VAL A 76 -13.79 -25.94 5.75
N ALA A 77 -13.96 -24.70 5.31
CA ALA A 77 -15.25 -24.19 4.83
C ALA A 77 -15.81 -25.03 3.68
N GLN A 78 -17.14 -25.03 3.52
CA GLN A 78 -17.78 -25.81 2.45
C GLN A 78 -17.45 -25.26 1.06
N ALA A 79 -17.39 -23.93 0.90
CA ALA A 79 -16.95 -23.27 -0.32
C ALA A 79 -15.50 -22.80 -0.17
N VAL A 80 -14.64 -23.20 -1.12
CA VAL A 80 -13.21 -22.86 -1.14
C VAL A 80 -12.77 -22.43 -2.53
N CYS A 81 -11.63 -21.75 -2.60
CA CYS A 81 -10.90 -21.57 -3.86
C CYS A 81 -9.82 -22.64 -3.98
N ILE A 82 -9.79 -23.36 -5.10
CA ILE A 82 -8.65 -24.22 -5.45
C ILE A 82 -7.76 -23.45 -6.42
N LYS A 83 -6.56 -23.08 -5.99
CA LYS A 83 -5.51 -22.53 -6.85
C LYS A 83 -4.60 -23.65 -7.31
N VAL A 84 -4.39 -23.75 -8.62
CA VAL A 84 -3.66 -24.84 -9.27
C VAL A 84 -2.52 -24.26 -10.10
N SER A 85 -1.30 -24.76 -9.88
CA SER A 85 -0.11 -24.34 -10.61
C SER A 85 0.67 -25.54 -11.14
N GLY A 86 1.29 -25.38 -12.31
CA GLY A 86 2.31 -26.32 -12.77
C GLY A 86 3.72 -26.01 -12.24
N ARG A 87 3.88 -24.98 -11.40
CA ARG A 87 5.17 -24.51 -10.88
C ARG A 87 5.21 -24.65 -9.37
N ILE A 88 6.24 -25.32 -8.86
CA ILE A 88 6.39 -25.61 -7.43
C ILE A 88 6.83 -24.38 -6.61
N ASP A 89 7.69 -23.51 -7.13
CA ASP A 89 8.35 -22.45 -6.33
C ASP A 89 7.37 -21.45 -5.71
N GLY A 90 6.39 -20.98 -6.50
CA GLY A 90 5.37 -20.05 -6.02
C GLY A 90 4.42 -20.73 -5.02
N TRP A 91 4.05 -21.97 -5.31
CA TRP A 91 3.19 -22.79 -4.46
C TRP A 91 3.83 -23.08 -3.10
N LEU A 92 5.11 -23.47 -3.05
CA LEU A 92 5.83 -23.72 -1.79
C LEU A 92 5.84 -22.48 -0.90
N ARG A 93 6.07 -21.29 -1.48
CA ARG A 93 6.01 -20.04 -0.73
C ARG A 93 4.62 -19.78 -0.19
N GLU A 94 3.58 -19.90 -1.01
CA GLU A 94 2.21 -19.69 -0.56
C GLU A 94 1.79 -20.68 0.53
N ALA A 95 2.18 -21.95 0.41
CA ALA A 95 1.93 -22.96 1.45
C ALA A 95 2.65 -22.59 2.76
N TYR A 96 3.93 -22.24 2.70
CA TYR A 96 4.71 -21.80 3.86
C TYR A 96 4.10 -20.57 4.55
N PHE A 97 3.73 -19.54 3.77
CA PHE A 97 3.13 -18.33 4.32
C PHE A 97 1.70 -18.56 4.82
N GLY A 98 0.98 -19.50 4.21
CA GLY A 98 -0.31 -19.99 4.70
C GLY A 98 -0.21 -20.54 6.11
N GLN A 99 0.80 -21.38 6.37
CA GLN A 99 1.07 -21.91 7.71
C GLN A 99 1.54 -20.80 8.67
N LEU A 100 2.48 -19.94 8.23
CA LEU A 100 2.98 -18.85 9.06
C LEU A 100 1.87 -17.88 9.49
N LEU A 101 0.86 -17.67 8.64
CA LEU A 101 -0.25 -16.74 8.87
C LEU A 101 -1.55 -17.45 9.29
N ASP A 102 -1.51 -18.75 9.59
CA ASP A 102 -2.72 -19.48 9.97
C ASP A 102 -3.39 -18.83 11.20
N GLY A 103 -4.72 -18.80 11.17
CA GLY A 103 -5.55 -18.12 12.16
C GLY A 103 -5.50 -16.58 12.14
N HIS A 104 -4.67 -15.93 11.31
CA HIS A 104 -4.61 -14.47 11.29
C HIS A 104 -5.89 -13.88 10.65
N PRO A 105 -6.64 -12.99 11.33
CA PRO A 105 -7.97 -12.54 10.88
C PRO A 105 -7.96 -11.71 9.60
N ARG A 106 -6.78 -11.24 9.18
CA ARG A 106 -6.57 -10.35 8.02
C ARG A 106 -5.75 -10.99 6.90
N ALA A 107 -5.48 -12.30 6.98
CA ALA A 107 -4.87 -13.06 5.89
C ALA A 107 -5.88 -14.06 5.32
N ILE A 108 -5.85 -14.27 3.99
CA ILE A 108 -6.60 -15.35 3.35
C ILE A 108 -6.06 -16.68 3.88
N ARG A 109 -6.95 -17.49 4.45
CA ARG A 109 -6.54 -18.76 5.03
C ARG A 109 -6.18 -19.77 3.95
N VAL A 110 -5.09 -20.50 4.18
CA VAL A 110 -4.75 -21.71 3.43
C VAL A 110 -5.22 -22.90 4.26
N TYR A 111 -6.23 -23.61 3.75
CA TYR A 111 -6.80 -24.78 4.41
C TYR A 111 -6.01 -26.05 4.13
N ASP A 112 -5.45 -26.16 2.92
CA ASP A 112 -4.79 -27.36 2.44
C ASP A 112 -3.78 -27.01 1.33
N ALA A 113 -2.75 -27.83 1.20
CA ALA A 113 -1.70 -27.68 0.20
C ALA A 113 -1.22 -29.07 -0.22
N PHE A 114 -1.46 -29.46 -1.47
CA PHE A 114 -1.19 -30.82 -1.92
C PHE A 114 -0.84 -30.91 -3.41
N PRO A 115 -0.02 -31.91 -3.82
CA PRO A 115 0.15 -32.25 -5.22
C PRO A 115 -1.06 -33.04 -5.73
N LEU A 116 -1.39 -32.82 -6.99
CA LEU A 116 -2.36 -33.58 -7.76
C LEU A 116 -1.60 -34.19 -8.95
N ALA A 117 -1.55 -35.52 -8.98
CA ALA A 117 -1.00 -36.28 -10.10
C ALA A 117 -2.17 -36.76 -10.99
N PRO A 118 -2.52 -36.02 -12.07
CA PRO A 118 -3.52 -36.51 -13.02
C PRO A 118 -3.04 -37.80 -13.70
N GLN A 119 -3.97 -38.63 -14.19
CA GLN A 119 -3.65 -39.89 -14.88
C GLN A 119 -2.78 -39.66 -16.12
N GLU A 120 -2.97 -38.53 -16.79
CA GLU A 120 -2.14 -38.07 -17.90
C GLU A 120 -1.68 -36.62 -17.63
N GLY A 121 -0.41 -36.34 -17.88
CA GLY A 121 0.17 -35.00 -17.76
C GLY A 121 1.12 -34.80 -16.57
N ARG A 122 1.50 -33.55 -16.34
CA ARG A 122 2.44 -33.17 -15.27
C ARG A 122 1.73 -33.04 -13.92
N VAL A 123 2.49 -33.26 -12.85
CA VAL A 123 2.05 -32.94 -11.48
C VAL A 123 1.60 -31.48 -11.40
N LEU A 124 0.44 -31.28 -10.78
CA LEU A 124 -0.12 -29.98 -10.47
C LEU A 124 -0.04 -29.74 -8.97
N TYR A 125 0.22 -28.52 -8.56
CA TYR A 125 0.32 -28.14 -7.15
C TYR A 125 -0.92 -27.33 -6.78
N CYS A 126 -1.68 -27.81 -5.81
CA CYS A 126 -2.98 -27.28 -5.40
C CYS A 126 -2.91 -26.61 -4.03
N LEU A 127 -3.61 -25.48 -3.88
CA LEU A 127 -3.91 -24.86 -2.58
C LEU A 127 -5.42 -24.76 -2.43
N ALA A 128 -5.96 -25.23 -1.31
CA ALA A 128 -7.32 -24.93 -0.90
C ALA A 128 -7.33 -23.67 -0.04
N LEU A 129 -7.98 -22.62 -0.50
CA LEU A 129 -7.96 -21.28 0.08
C LEU A 129 -9.35 -20.84 0.53
N GLU A 130 -9.39 -19.90 1.47
CA GLU A 130 -10.59 -19.17 1.83
C GLU A 130 -11.24 -18.51 0.60
N TYR A 131 -12.55 -18.74 0.44
CA TYR A 131 -13.32 -18.11 -0.63
C TYR A 131 -13.81 -16.72 -0.23
N ALA A 132 -13.19 -15.68 -0.77
CA ALA A 132 -13.68 -14.30 -0.67
C ALA A 132 -14.83 -14.07 -1.67
N ARG A 133 -16.07 -14.12 -1.18
CA ARG A 133 -17.28 -14.03 -2.03
C ARG A 133 -17.33 -12.76 -2.88
N HIS A 134 -16.91 -11.62 -2.34
CA HIS A 134 -16.96 -10.34 -3.03
C HIS A 134 -15.78 -10.09 -3.98
N GLY A 135 -14.80 -11.00 -4.00
CA GLY A 135 -13.64 -10.93 -4.88
C GLY A 135 -12.55 -10.00 -4.35
N ASP A 136 -11.65 -9.63 -5.25
CA ASP A 136 -10.57 -8.70 -4.98
C ASP A 136 -11.07 -7.24 -4.89
N LEU A 137 -10.25 -6.39 -4.27
CA LEU A 137 -10.57 -5.01 -3.99
C LEU A 137 -10.73 -4.18 -5.27
N ARG A 138 -10.02 -4.50 -6.36
CA ARG A 138 -10.17 -3.79 -7.64
C ARG A 138 -11.57 -4.00 -8.19
N THR A 139 -11.96 -5.26 -8.37
CA THR A 139 -13.30 -5.63 -8.86
C THR A 139 -14.39 -5.10 -7.93
N PHE A 140 -14.16 -5.13 -6.62
CA PHE A 140 -15.11 -4.59 -5.65
C PHE A 140 -15.32 -3.09 -5.79
N LEU A 141 -14.24 -2.30 -5.91
CA LEU A 141 -14.33 -0.84 -6.05
C LEU A 141 -14.89 -0.42 -7.41
N GLN A 142 -14.64 -1.18 -8.49
CA GLN A 142 -15.25 -0.91 -9.81
C GLN A 142 -16.78 -0.97 -9.80
N ARG A 143 -17.36 -1.75 -8.87
CA ARG A 143 -18.81 -1.88 -8.69
C ARG A 143 -19.38 -0.90 -7.67
N ALA A 144 -18.52 -0.18 -6.96
CA ALA A 144 -18.93 0.74 -5.92
C ALA A 144 -19.04 2.16 -6.49
N ASP A 145 -20.14 2.84 -6.20
CA ASP A 145 -20.35 4.23 -6.67
C ASP A 145 -19.54 5.26 -5.87
N LYS A 146 -19.04 4.87 -4.69
CA LYS A 146 -18.38 5.78 -3.74
C LYS A 146 -17.21 5.10 -3.03
N GLY A 147 -16.21 5.90 -2.70
CA GLY A 147 -15.14 5.52 -1.78
C GLY A 147 -15.62 5.21 -0.39
N TRP A 148 -14.77 4.54 0.38
CA TRP A 148 -15.06 4.17 1.76
C TRP A 148 -14.89 5.36 2.69
N THR A 149 -15.66 5.37 3.78
CA THR A 149 -15.48 6.38 4.83
C THR A 149 -14.07 6.30 5.42
N GLU A 150 -13.50 7.44 5.83
CA GLU A 150 -12.19 7.48 6.46
C GLU A 150 -12.08 6.52 7.66
N LYS A 151 -13.15 6.38 8.46
CA LYS A 151 -13.20 5.45 9.60
C LYS A 151 -13.02 4.00 9.13
N THR A 152 -13.74 3.59 8.09
CA THR A 152 -13.63 2.24 7.52
C THR A 152 -12.24 2.03 6.92
N VAL A 153 -11.73 2.97 6.13
CA VAL A 153 -10.40 2.88 5.50
C VAL A 153 -9.30 2.70 6.55
N ARG A 154 -9.30 3.52 7.62
CA ARG A 154 -8.33 3.41 8.71
C ARG A 154 -8.35 2.04 9.37
N ARG A 155 -9.55 1.53 9.69
CA ARG A 155 -9.73 0.22 10.34
C ARG A 155 -9.21 -0.92 9.48
N GLU A 156 -9.57 -0.93 8.20
CA GLU A 156 -9.26 -2.03 7.29
C GLU A 156 -7.79 -2.05 6.88
N ILE A 157 -7.20 -0.87 6.60
CA ILE A 157 -5.77 -0.80 6.32
C ILE A 157 -4.93 -1.10 7.56
N ALA A 158 -5.36 -0.68 8.76
CA ALA A 158 -4.68 -1.11 9.99
C ALA A 158 -4.67 -2.63 10.09
N GLY A 159 -5.78 -3.31 9.76
CA GLY A 159 -5.84 -4.78 9.70
C GLY A 159 -4.85 -5.40 8.70
N ILE A 160 -4.74 -4.85 7.49
CA ILE A 160 -3.75 -5.32 6.50
C ILE A 160 -2.32 -5.10 7.00
N LEU A 161 -2.06 -3.97 7.65
CA LEU A 161 -0.75 -3.67 8.22
C LEU A 161 -0.37 -4.62 9.36
N GLU A 162 -1.33 -5.22 10.08
CA GLU A 162 -1.03 -6.26 11.08
C GLU A 162 -0.38 -7.49 10.44
N VAL A 163 -0.81 -7.90 9.24
CA VAL A 163 -0.17 -8.97 8.46
C VAL A 163 1.25 -8.55 8.07
N LEU A 164 1.41 -7.35 7.52
CA LEU A 164 2.71 -6.83 7.09
C LEU A 164 3.68 -6.66 8.26
N ARG A 165 3.18 -6.27 9.43
CA ARG A 165 3.95 -6.20 10.66
C ARG A 165 4.54 -7.55 11.02
N LYS A 166 3.76 -8.63 10.94
CA LYS A 166 4.27 -10.00 11.18
C LYS A 166 5.38 -10.36 10.19
N LEU A 167 5.21 -10.02 8.91
CA LEU A 167 6.24 -10.27 7.89
C LEU A 167 7.52 -9.43 8.13
N HIS A 168 7.38 -8.12 8.31
CA HIS A 168 8.51 -7.21 8.50
C HIS A 168 9.36 -7.55 9.74
N ARG A 169 8.74 -8.01 10.83
CA ARG A 169 9.46 -8.49 12.02
C ARG A 169 10.32 -9.73 11.75
N GLY A 170 9.89 -10.58 10.82
CA GLY A 170 10.67 -11.69 10.29
C GLY A 170 11.63 -11.32 9.16
N GLN A 171 11.85 -10.02 8.89
CA GLN A 171 12.63 -9.50 7.76
C GLN A 171 12.12 -9.97 6.38
N LEU A 172 10.82 -10.26 6.29
CA LEU A 172 10.13 -10.67 5.06
C LEU A 172 9.39 -9.47 4.48
N LEU A 173 9.38 -9.36 3.15
CA LEU A 173 8.75 -8.28 2.39
C LEU A 173 7.72 -8.85 1.44
N HIS A 174 6.52 -8.24 1.38
CA HIS A 174 5.44 -8.71 0.53
C HIS A 174 5.67 -8.39 -0.94
N ARG A 175 6.11 -7.16 -1.25
CA ARG A 175 6.53 -6.67 -2.57
C ARG A 175 5.47 -6.57 -3.68
N ASP A 176 4.30 -7.18 -3.52
CA ASP A 176 3.16 -7.10 -4.46
C ASP A 176 1.83 -6.83 -3.76
N LEU A 177 1.81 -5.81 -2.90
CA LEU A 177 0.56 -5.29 -2.37
C LEU A 177 -0.16 -4.51 -3.47
N THR A 178 -1.24 -5.10 -3.99
CA THR A 178 -2.08 -4.53 -5.03
C THR A 178 -3.56 -4.70 -4.67
N PRO A 179 -4.47 -3.90 -5.26
CA PRO A 179 -5.91 -4.11 -5.10
C PRO A 179 -6.38 -5.51 -5.54
N MET A 180 -5.58 -6.21 -6.35
CA MET A 180 -5.85 -7.54 -6.86
C MET A 180 -5.50 -8.66 -5.86
N ASN A 181 -4.62 -8.38 -4.89
CA ASN A 181 -4.17 -9.32 -3.86
C ASN A 181 -4.80 -9.01 -2.49
N VAL A 182 -5.67 -8.01 -2.42
CA VAL A 182 -6.47 -7.68 -1.25
C VAL A 182 -7.92 -8.02 -1.56
N PHE A 183 -8.56 -8.75 -0.65
CA PHE A 183 -9.87 -9.36 -0.86
C PHE A 183 -10.91 -8.77 0.06
N VAL A 184 -12.13 -8.69 -0.43
CA VAL A 184 -13.29 -8.29 0.36
C VAL A 184 -14.05 -9.54 0.78
N CYS A 185 -14.04 -9.81 2.08
CA CYS A 185 -14.74 -10.94 2.69
C CYS A 185 -16.08 -10.47 3.29
N ASP A 186 -16.55 -11.11 4.36
CA ASP A 186 -17.84 -10.80 4.95
C ASP A 186 -17.84 -9.43 5.65
N GLY A 187 -18.79 -8.57 5.26
CA GLY A 187 -18.76 -7.14 5.59
C GLY A 187 -17.65 -6.39 4.85
N PRO A 188 -17.41 -5.09 5.13
CA PRO A 188 -16.24 -4.37 4.62
C PRO A 188 -14.98 -4.81 5.37
N SER A 189 -14.66 -6.12 5.31
CA SER A 189 -13.49 -6.73 5.94
C SER A 189 -12.48 -7.11 4.86
N LEU A 190 -11.32 -6.46 4.88
CA LEU A 190 -10.20 -6.75 4.00
C LEU A 190 -9.34 -7.87 4.55
N LYS A 191 -8.93 -8.77 3.66
CA LYS A 191 -7.90 -9.78 3.90
C LYS A 191 -6.83 -9.73 2.81
N LEU A 192 -5.58 -9.92 3.21
CA LEU A 192 -4.44 -10.01 2.31
C LEU A 192 -4.25 -11.45 1.85
N GLY A 193 -4.04 -11.67 0.57
CA GLY A 193 -3.62 -12.96 0.02
C GLY A 193 -2.47 -12.81 -0.96
N ASP A 194 -2.20 -13.88 -1.68
CA ASP A 194 -1.11 -14.03 -2.66
C ASP A 194 0.29 -13.72 -2.12
N PHE A 195 0.84 -14.72 -1.42
CA PHE A 195 2.19 -14.66 -0.84
C PHE A 195 3.25 -15.30 -1.75
N GLY A 196 2.92 -15.59 -3.02
CA GLY A 196 3.75 -16.36 -3.94
C GLY A 196 5.06 -15.71 -4.34
N ILE A 197 5.27 -14.45 -3.97
CA ILE A 197 6.50 -13.70 -4.23
C ILE A 197 7.16 -13.11 -2.98
N VAL A 198 6.64 -13.40 -1.78
CA VAL A 198 7.25 -12.91 -0.54
C VAL A 198 8.66 -13.46 -0.42
N ARG A 199 9.59 -12.60 0.00
CA ARG A 199 11.02 -12.90 0.06
C ARG A 199 11.70 -12.28 1.26
N GLN A 200 12.85 -12.83 1.63
CA GLN A 200 13.71 -12.21 2.64
C GLN A 200 14.24 -10.87 2.11
N GLN A 201 14.40 -9.92 3.02
CA GLN A 201 14.99 -8.61 2.71
C GLN A 201 16.48 -8.72 2.31
N SER A 202 17.18 -9.74 2.82
CA SER A 202 18.59 -10.06 2.53
C SER A 202 18.82 -10.67 1.14
N ASP A 203 17.77 -11.20 0.49
CA ASP A 203 17.88 -11.88 -0.80
C ASP A 203 18.53 -10.95 -1.85
N ARG A 204 19.70 -11.38 -2.35
CA ARG A 204 20.46 -10.66 -3.39
C ARG A 204 19.82 -10.76 -4.77
N GLY A 205 18.98 -11.76 -4.99
CA GLY A 205 18.13 -11.87 -6.17
C GLY A 205 17.04 -10.79 -6.09
N GLY A 206 17.26 -9.66 -6.76
CA GLY A 206 16.22 -8.66 -6.94
C GLY A 206 14.96 -9.25 -7.59
N ILE A 207 13.82 -8.61 -7.41
CA ILE A 207 12.68 -8.90 -8.28
C ILE A 207 13.05 -8.38 -9.67
N ALA A 208 12.98 -9.21 -10.70
CA ALA A 208 13.13 -8.74 -12.08
C ALA A 208 12.13 -7.61 -12.32
N ALA A 209 12.55 -6.47 -12.87
CA ALA A 209 11.71 -5.28 -13.00
C ALA A 209 10.35 -5.54 -13.67
N GLY A 210 10.25 -6.57 -14.51
CA GLY A 210 9.01 -7.01 -15.17
C GLY A 210 8.02 -7.80 -14.30
N THR A 211 8.32 -8.12 -13.04
CA THR A 211 7.38 -8.80 -12.12
C THR A 211 6.70 -7.80 -11.17
N MET A 212 7.12 -6.54 -11.14
CA MET A 212 6.57 -5.52 -10.24
C MET A 212 5.34 -4.84 -10.84
N ASN A 213 4.25 -4.76 -10.09
CA ASN A 213 3.03 -4.12 -10.57
C ASN A 213 3.18 -2.59 -10.62
N ALA A 214 3.22 -2.01 -11.83
CA ALA A 214 3.39 -0.57 -12.04
C ALA A 214 2.30 0.31 -11.40
N LEU A 215 1.11 -0.28 -11.10
CA LEU A 215 0.01 0.39 -10.42
C LEU A 215 0.39 0.82 -9.01
N THR A 216 1.13 -0.02 -8.28
CA THR A 216 1.44 0.23 -6.87
C THR A 216 2.94 0.28 -6.56
N ALA A 217 3.84 -0.17 -7.44
CA ALA A 217 5.28 -0.15 -7.20
C ALA A 217 5.87 1.28 -7.26
N PRO A 218 6.78 1.69 -6.34
CA PRO A 218 7.39 3.02 -6.35
C PRO A 218 8.11 3.35 -7.67
N SER A 219 7.96 4.58 -8.18
CA SER A 219 8.60 5.00 -9.45
C SER A 219 10.12 4.86 -9.42
N ASP A 220 10.78 5.17 -8.30
CA ASP A 220 12.23 5.05 -8.15
C ASP A 220 12.72 3.59 -8.23
N ILE A 221 11.87 2.63 -7.83
CA ILE A 221 12.15 1.19 -7.95
C ILE A 221 11.96 0.75 -9.40
N LEU A 222 10.85 1.16 -10.03
CA LEU A 222 10.56 0.85 -11.44
C LEU A 222 11.64 1.40 -12.39
N ALA A 223 12.17 2.59 -12.07
CA ALA A 223 13.25 3.22 -12.84
C ALA A 223 14.65 2.64 -12.55
N GLY A 224 14.78 1.65 -11.65
CA GLY A 224 16.07 1.10 -11.24
C GLY A 224 16.96 2.09 -10.47
N ALA A 225 16.44 3.24 -10.07
CA ALA A 225 17.18 4.28 -9.34
C ALA A 225 17.51 3.87 -7.89
N VAL A 226 16.83 2.84 -7.38
CA VAL A 226 17.04 2.28 -6.05
C VAL A 226 17.36 0.79 -6.17
N PRO A 227 18.44 0.31 -5.56
CA PRO A 227 18.95 -1.04 -5.81
C PRO A 227 18.16 -2.14 -5.08
N LYS A 228 17.45 -1.83 -3.99
CA LYS A 228 16.81 -2.82 -3.13
C LYS A 228 15.47 -2.36 -2.55
N TRP A 229 14.48 -3.26 -2.63
CA TRP A 229 13.20 -3.15 -1.94
C TRP A 229 13.38 -3.24 -0.42
N GLN A 230 12.64 -2.45 0.34
CA GLN A 230 12.64 -2.42 1.80
C GLN A 230 11.19 -2.34 2.33
N ALA A 231 11.00 -2.50 3.64
CA ALA A 231 9.68 -2.36 4.28
C ALA A 231 8.95 -1.04 3.94
N ARG A 232 9.70 0.06 3.77
CA ARG A 232 9.17 1.37 3.33
C ARG A 232 8.56 1.36 1.92
N ASP A 233 8.90 0.38 1.09
CA ASP A 233 8.39 0.22 -0.27
C ASP A 233 7.08 -0.59 -0.25
N ASP A 234 6.90 -1.54 0.68
CA ASP A 234 5.59 -2.12 1.01
C ASP A 234 4.65 -1.04 1.58
N VAL A 235 5.16 -0.16 2.44
CA VAL A 235 4.43 1.02 2.95
C VAL A 235 3.96 1.94 1.83
N TYR A 236 4.75 2.10 0.75
CA TYR A 236 4.32 2.87 -0.42
C TYR A 236 3.11 2.22 -1.08
N GLN A 237 3.14 0.89 -1.27
CA GLN A 237 2.01 0.16 -1.83
C GLN A 237 0.76 0.27 -0.96
N VAL A 238 0.90 0.19 0.37
CA VAL A 238 -0.23 0.47 1.30
C VAL A 238 -0.75 1.91 1.16
N GLY A 239 0.14 2.88 0.93
CA GLY A 239 -0.24 4.26 0.62
C GLY A 239 -1.12 4.38 -0.63
N GLN A 240 -0.85 3.57 -1.66
CA GLN A 240 -1.68 3.49 -2.86
C GLN A 240 -3.06 2.92 -2.51
N LEU A 241 -3.11 1.80 -1.78
CA LEU A 241 -4.37 1.19 -1.34
C LEU A 241 -5.22 2.16 -0.50
N LEU A 242 -4.62 2.89 0.45
CA LEU A 242 -5.28 3.92 1.24
C LEU A 242 -5.96 4.97 0.35
N GLY A 243 -5.22 5.49 -0.63
CA GLY A 243 -5.73 6.49 -1.56
C GLY A 243 -6.86 5.96 -2.43
N MET A 244 -6.70 4.76 -2.98
CA MET A 244 -7.70 4.10 -3.85
C MET A 244 -9.00 3.83 -3.09
N LEU A 245 -8.92 3.38 -1.83
CA LEU A 245 -10.09 3.15 -0.98
C LEU A 245 -10.86 4.44 -0.68
N VAL A 246 -10.16 5.54 -0.37
CA VAL A 246 -10.79 6.85 -0.14
C VAL A 246 -11.39 7.40 -1.44
N LYS A 247 -10.69 7.25 -2.55
CA LYS A 247 -11.14 7.69 -3.87
C LYS A 247 -12.34 6.87 -4.36
N GLY A 248 -12.44 5.60 -3.96
CA GLY A 248 -13.40 4.64 -4.51
C GLY A 248 -12.99 4.09 -5.88
N ASP A 249 -11.72 4.18 -6.23
CA ASP A 249 -11.23 3.83 -7.57
C ASP A 249 -9.81 3.27 -7.49
N ALA A 250 -9.66 2.04 -7.99
CA ALA A 250 -8.42 1.28 -8.05
C ALA A 250 -7.95 0.99 -9.49
N SER A 251 -8.52 1.69 -10.48
CA SER A 251 -8.16 1.54 -11.91
C SER A 251 -6.83 2.19 -12.27
N ALA A 252 -6.44 3.23 -11.52
CA ALA A 252 -5.26 4.03 -11.80
C ALA A 252 -4.45 4.34 -10.54
N ARG A 253 -3.15 4.55 -10.74
CA ARG A 253 -2.20 4.92 -9.69
C ARG A 253 -2.54 6.30 -9.12
N LEU A 254 -2.56 6.43 -7.79
CA LEU A 254 -2.73 7.72 -7.14
C LEU A 254 -1.45 8.55 -7.23
N ARG A 255 -1.56 9.78 -7.75
CA ARG A 255 -0.47 10.77 -7.73
C ARG A 255 -0.57 11.68 -6.51
N THR A 256 0.57 12.17 -6.03
CA THR A 256 0.64 13.08 -4.88
C THR A 256 -0.15 14.38 -5.08
N SER A 257 -0.27 14.86 -6.31
CA SER A 257 -1.05 16.05 -6.67
C SER A 257 -2.57 15.88 -6.52
N GLU A 258 -3.05 14.63 -6.49
CA GLU A 258 -4.47 14.28 -6.37
C GLU A 258 -4.92 14.18 -4.90
N ILE A 259 -3.99 13.97 -3.97
CA ILE A 259 -4.27 13.75 -2.53
C ILE A 259 -5.10 14.88 -1.92
N ARG A 260 -4.83 16.13 -2.29
CA ARG A 260 -5.56 17.30 -1.79
C ARG A 260 -7.08 17.22 -2.06
N ARG A 261 -7.49 16.52 -3.13
CA ARG A 261 -8.89 16.37 -3.56
C ARG A 261 -9.60 15.16 -2.92
N LEU A 262 -8.89 14.32 -2.18
CA LEU A 262 -9.50 13.18 -1.51
C LEU A 262 -10.53 13.63 -0.46
N ALA A 263 -11.65 12.91 -0.39
CA ALA A 263 -12.74 13.14 0.55
C ALA A 263 -12.41 12.58 1.95
N CYS A 264 -11.30 13.03 2.53
CA CYS A 264 -10.85 12.67 3.88
C CYS A 264 -10.20 13.86 4.59
N GLY A 265 -10.00 13.73 5.89
CA GLY A 265 -9.36 14.74 6.73
C GLY A 265 -7.87 14.94 6.42
N ASP A 266 -7.37 16.12 6.77
CA ASP A 266 -5.98 16.53 6.52
C ASP A 266 -4.95 15.55 7.10
N HIS A 267 -5.29 14.89 8.22
CA HIS A 267 -4.42 13.88 8.81
C HIS A 267 -4.24 12.65 7.91
N LEU A 268 -5.33 12.10 7.34
CA LEU A 268 -5.21 10.96 6.44
C LEU A 268 -4.51 11.35 5.13
N LYS A 269 -4.76 12.58 4.64
CA LYS A 269 -4.03 13.13 3.49
C LYS A 269 -2.53 13.21 3.75
N GLU A 270 -2.12 13.65 4.94
CA GLU A 270 -0.71 13.69 5.36
C GLU A 270 -0.08 12.29 5.37
N ILE A 271 -0.78 11.29 5.92
CA ILE A 271 -0.33 9.89 5.91
C ILE A 271 -0.14 9.38 4.48
N ILE A 272 -1.16 9.52 3.62
CA ILE A 272 -1.11 9.08 2.22
C ILE A 272 0.04 9.79 1.49
N HIS A 273 0.18 11.10 1.69
CA HIS A 273 1.24 11.88 1.07
C HIS A 273 2.63 11.42 1.54
N ARG A 274 2.78 11.11 2.83
CA ARG A 274 4.06 10.62 3.36
C ARG A 274 4.41 9.24 2.81
N CYS A 275 3.44 8.34 2.65
CA CYS A 275 3.66 7.04 2.00
C CYS A 275 4.08 7.19 0.54
N LEU A 276 3.40 8.06 -0.22
CA LEU A 276 3.61 8.21 -1.67
C LEU A 276 4.73 9.17 -2.05
N GLY A 277 5.24 9.94 -1.10
CA GLY A 277 6.28 10.93 -1.32
C GLY A 277 7.68 10.35 -1.43
N GLU A 278 8.65 11.21 -1.15
CA GLU A 278 10.07 10.92 -1.21
C GLU A 278 10.45 9.70 -0.34
N ARG A 279 11.14 8.72 -0.92
CA ARG A 279 11.45 7.43 -0.29
C ARG A 279 12.09 7.53 1.10
N ARG A 280 13.01 8.49 1.30
CA ARG A 280 13.69 8.69 2.59
C ARG A 280 12.78 9.25 3.69
N LYS A 281 11.62 9.81 3.34
CA LYS A 281 10.65 10.43 4.26
C LYS A 281 9.45 9.55 4.58
N ARG A 282 9.27 8.42 3.87
CA ARG A 282 8.20 7.44 4.13
C ARG A 282 8.28 6.91 5.57
N TYR A 283 7.20 6.28 6.02
CA TYR A 283 7.25 5.47 7.24
C TYR A 283 8.24 4.32 7.03
N GLU A 284 9.02 3.99 8.06
CA GLU A 284 10.13 3.04 7.92
C GLU A 284 9.61 1.60 7.96
N SER A 285 8.49 1.37 8.64
CA SER A 285 7.90 0.06 8.88
C SER A 285 6.35 0.07 8.84
N ALA A 286 5.76 -1.13 8.97
CA ALA A 286 4.32 -1.27 9.16
C ALA A 286 3.88 -0.79 10.55
N ASP A 287 4.70 -1.00 11.59
CA ASP A 287 4.45 -0.51 12.96
C ASP A 287 4.31 1.03 12.95
N ASP A 288 5.23 1.75 12.29
CA ASP A 288 5.20 3.21 12.18
C ASP A 288 3.90 3.72 11.53
N LEU A 289 3.43 3.02 10.48
CA LEU A 289 2.22 3.42 9.76
C LEU A 289 0.96 3.09 10.57
N ILE A 290 0.95 1.97 11.31
CA ILE A 290 -0.12 1.66 12.27
C ILE A 290 -0.21 2.75 13.34
N GLU A 291 0.93 3.16 13.91
CA GLU A 291 0.99 4.22 14.91
C GLU A 291 0.43 5.53 14.34
N ALA A 292 0.84 5.91 13.12
CA ALA A 292 0.32 7.11 12.47
C ALA A 292 -1.19 7.05 12.16
N LEU A 293 -1.72 5.88 11.79
CA LEU A 293 -3.15 5.71 11.53
C LEU A 293 -4.00 5.82 12.80
N ARG A 294 -3.46 5.36 13.95
CA ARG A 294 -4.14 5.37 15.25
C ARG A 294 -4.01 6.71 15.98
N ASN A 295 -2.82 7.30 15.95
CA ASN A 295 -2.46 8.44 16.78
C ASN A 295 -2.17 9.66 15.90
N PRO A 296 -3.10 10.63 15.82
CA PRO A 296 -2.81 11.89 15.14
C PRO A 296 -1.67 12.63 15.86
N PRO A 297 -0.71 13.21 15.12
CA PRO A 297 0.35 13.98 15.74
C PRO A 297 -0.23 15.17 16.50
N ALA A 298 0.34 15.47 17.66
CA ALA A 298 -0.09 16.58 18.48
C ALA A 298 -0.16 17.88 17.66
N PRO A 299 -1.22 18.70 17.83
CA PRO A 299 -1.34 19.94 17.09
C PRO A 299 -0.11 20.82 17.32
N LEU A 300 0.36 21.47 16.25
CA LEU A 300 1.45 22.43 16.34
C LEU A 300 0.92 23.69 17.07
N LYS A 301 1.06 23.72 18.40
CA LYS A 301 0.73 24.89 19.22
C LYS A 301 1.82 25.95 19.06
N ALA A 302 1.42 27.22 19.04
CA ALA A 302 2.36 28.33 19.10
C ALA A 302 3.12 28.29 20.42
N GLY A 303 4.45 28.40 20.37
CA GLY A 303 5.28 28.52 21.56
C GLY A 303 5.62 29.97 21.88
N VAL A 304 6.46 30.14 22.90
CA VAL A 304 6.96 31.44 23.34
C VAL A 304 8.45 31.53 23.00
N LEU A 305 8.83 32.63 22.35
CA LEU A 305 10.22 32.94 22.01
C LEU A 305 10.52 34.38 22.45
N ARG A 306 11.68 34.57 23.10
CA ARG A 306 12.09 35.88 23.64
C ARG A 306 12.90 36.72 22.66
N SER A 307 13.67 36.10 21.77
CA SER A 307 14.51 36.78 20.78
C SER A 307 14.69 35.91 19.52
N LEU A 308 14.97 36.56 18.40
CA LEU A 308 15.35 35.92 17.13
C LEU A 308 16.87 35.72 16.99
N LYS A 309 17.69 36.24 17.93
CA LYS A 309 19.15 36.11 17.84
C LYS A 309 19.57 34.64 17.93
N GLY A 310 20.33 34.17 16.94
CA GLY A 310 20.86 32.81 16.86
C GLY A 310 19.83 31.73 16.49
N VAL A 311 18.58 32.09 16.19
CA VAL A 311 17.54 31.09 15.86
C VAL A 311 17.62 30.68 14.38
N HIS A 312 17.38 29.40 14.11
CA HIS A 312 17.30 28.85 12.76
C HIS A 312 15.83 28.78 12.34
N LEU A 313 15.43 29.66 11.43
CA LEU A 313 14.04 29.97 11.12
C LEU A 313 13.65 29.54 9.71
N ALA A 314 12.46 28.99 9.53
CA ALA A 314 11.84 28.87 8.20
C ALA A 314 10.37 29.35 8.20
N PHE A 315 9.92 29.87 7.06
CA PHE A 315 8.56 30.38 6.88
C PHE A 315 7.64 29.35 6.22
N THR A 316 6.38 29.32 6.65
CA THR A 316 5.30 28.52 6.06
C THR A 316 3.97 29.28 6.04
N GLY A 317 3.05 28.88 5.16
CA GLY A 317 1.77 29.57 4.95
C GLY A 317 1.88 30.85 4.11
N ILE A 318 0.78 31.59 4.05
CA ILE A 318 0.66 32.90 3.39
C ILE A 318 0.99 33.98 4.43
N LEU A 319 2.07 34.72 4.21
CA LEU A 319 2.49 35.81 5.08
C LEU A 319 1.78 37.12 4.67
N SER A 320 1.59 38.03 5.62
CA SER A 320 1.03 39.36 5.36
C SER A 320 1.99 40.27 4.58
N LYS A 321 3.31 40.01 4.64
CA LYS A 321 4.34 40.68 3.82
C LYS A 321 5.05 39.70 2.90
N ARG A 322 5.75 40.22 1.88
CA ARG A 322 6.56 39.39 0.97
C ARG A 322 7.60 38.59 1.76
N ARG A 323 7.81 37.32 1.39
CA ARG A 323 8.78 36.44 2.08
C ARG A 323 10.19 37.02 2.14
N ASN A 324 10.60 37.77 1.11
CA ASN A 324 11.90 38.43 1.07
C ASN A 324 12.03 39.52 2.15
N GLU A 325 10.96 40.28 2.42
CA GLU A 325 10.95 41.29 3.48
C GLU A 325 10.99 40.64 4.86
N ALA A 326 10.18 39.59 5.07
CA ALA A 326 10.21 38.83 6.32
C ALA A 326 11.60 38.20 6.57
N ALA A 327 12.24 37.66 5.53
CA ALA A 327 13.60 37.12 5.63
C ALA A 327 14.63 38.20 5.99
N LYS A 328 14.55 39.39 5.36
CA LYS A 328 15.43 40.53 5.71
C LYS A 328 15.23 41.00 7.15
N ALA A 329 13.99 41.06 7.62
CA ALA A 329 13.69 41.43 9.01
C ALA A 329 14.24 40.39 10.01
N ALA A 330 14.05 39.09 9.72
CA ALA A 330 14.59 38.02 10.56
C ALA A 330 16.12 38.06 10.65
N ARG A 331 16.82 38.29 9.53
CA ARG A 331 18.29 38.39 9.52
C ARG A 331 18.80 39.59 10.30
N ARG A 332 18.14 40.75 10.18
CA ARG A 332 18.48 41.95 10.98
C ARG A 332 18.34 41.69 12.48
N ALA A 333 17.32 40.94 12.88
CA ALA A 333 17.12 40.51 14.26
C ALA A 333 18.04 39.33 14.71
N GLY A 334 19.04 38.96 13.90
CA GLY A 334 20.04 37.95 14.24
C GLY A 334 19.65 36.49 13.97
N ALA A 335 18.59 36.22 13.20
CA ALA A 335 18.20 34.85 12.84
C ALA A 335 18.86 34.35 11.55
N VAL A 336 19.05 33.04 11.47
CA VAL A 336 19.46 32.33 10.24
C VAL A 336 18.21 31.82 9.52
N VAL A 337 17.93 32.34 8.31
CA VAL A 337 16.72 32.00 7.54
C VAL A 337 17.00 30.89 6.54
N HIS A 338 16.21 29.81 6.61
CA HIS A 338 16.27 28.64 5.74
C HIS A 338 15.11 28.59 4.74
N GLY A 339 15.35 28.00 3.56
CA GLY A 339 14.31 27.79 2.55
C GLY A 339 13.19 26.85 2.99
N GLY A 340 13.49 25.91 3.89
CA GLY A 340 12.54 24.97 4.47
C GLY A 340 13.02 24.37 5.80
N PRO A 341 12.16 23.62 6.49
CA PRO A 341 12.51 22.93 7.74
C PRO A 341 13.61 21.89 7.50
N SER A 342 14.53 21.78 8.46
CA SER A 342 15.59 20.77 8.52
C SER A 342 15.91 20.44 9.98
N ALA A 343 16.82 19.48 10.22
CA ALA A 343 17.30 19.15 11.56
C ALA A 343 17.90 20.35 12.33
N ARG A 344 18.36 21.40 11.62
CA ARG A 344 18.90 22.63 12.22
C ARG A 344 17.81 23.63 12.59
N THR A 345 16.59 23.48 12.08
CA THR A 345 15.52 24.46 12.28
C THR A 345 15.03 24.42 13.73
N THR A 346 15.07 25.57 14.41
CA THR A 346 14.58 25.71 15.79
C THR A 346 13.26 26.49 15.87
N VAL A 347 12.95 27.29 14.86
CA VAL A 347 11.72 28.12 14.82
C VAL A 347 11.05 28.03 13.45
N ILE A 348 9.72 27.95 13.45
CA ILE A 348 8.90 28.06 12.25
C ILE A 348 7.92 29.20 12.40
N VAL A 349 7.95 30.12 11.44
CA VAL A 349 6.94 31.19 11.37
C VAL A 349 5.81 30.74 10.46
N ARG A 350 4.61 30.63 11.03
CA ARG A 350 3.39 30.24 10.33
C ARG A 350 2.50 31.46 10.10
N GLY A 351 2.32 31.80 8.82
CA GLY A 351 1.29 32.71 8.36
C GLY A 351 -0.08 32.04 8.24
N ARG A 352 -1.01 32.66 7.50
CA ARG A 352 -2.35 32.10 7.27
C ARG A 352 -2.26 30.75 6.53
N PRO A 353 -3.12 29.78 6.84
CA PRO A 353 -3.20 28.52 6.11
C PRO A 353 -3.43 28.75 4.60
N ASN A 354 -2.81 27.93 3.75
CA ASN A 354 -3.13 27.91 2.33
C ASN A 354 -3.95 26.64 2.05
N PRO A 355 -5.26 26.76 1.75
CA PRO A 355 -6.13 25.61 1.51
C PRO A 355 -5.74 24.78 0.28
N LEU A 356 -4.92 25.33 -0.64
CA LEU A 356 -4.44 24.64 -1.84
C LEU A 356 -3.16 23.81 -1.62
N GLN A 357 -2.73 23.63 -0.37
CA GLN A 357 -1.54 22.84 -0.02
C GLN A 357 -1.70 21.34 -0.29
N ALA A 358 -0.56 20.64 -0.40
CA ALA A 358 -0.47 19.25 -0.88
C ALA A 358 -1.37 18.24 -0.14
N ALA A 359 -1.60 18.42 1.16
CA ALA A 359 -2.46 17.54 1.97
C ALA A 359 -3.56 18.29 2.76
N GLY A 360 -3.94 19.51 2.34
CA GLY A 360 -5.02 20.29 2.98
C GLY A 360 -4.54 21.50 3.77
N ARG A 361 -5.42 22.11 4.57
CA ARG A 361 -5.20 23.42 5.24
C ARG A 361 -4.09 23.36 6.29
N ASP A 362 -3.98 22.24 7.01
CA ASP A 362 -3.03 22.03 8.10
C ASP A 362 -1.84 21.11 7.75
N ALA A 363 -1.72 20.73 6.47
CA ALA A 363 -0.75 19.71 6.00
C ALA A 363 0.01 20.14 4.74
N GLY A 364 0.62 21.33 4.76
CA GLY A 364 1.64 21.69 3.77
C GLY A 364 2.93 20.89 3.93
N LEU A 365 3.70 20.72 2.85
CA LEU A 365 4.98 19.99 2.84
C LEU A 365 5.92 20.38 4.00
N LYS A 366 6.00 21.68 4.31
CA LYS A 366 6.80 22.18 5.43
C LYS A 366 6.21 21.79 6.79
N LEU A 367 4.89 21.83 6.96
CA LEU A 367 4.22 21.45 8.21
C LEU A 367 4.37 19.94 8.50
N MET A 368 4.23 19.11 7.48
CA MET A 368 4.47 17.66 7.59
C MET A 368 5.92 17.37 7.99
N GLU A 369 6.89 18.05 7.37
CA GLU A 369 8.30 17.90 7.72
C GLU A 369 8.59 18.32 9.17
N ILE A 370 7.93 19.38 9.67
CA ILE A 370 8.06 19.82 11.07
C ILE A 370 7.51 18.77 12.03
N LYS A 371 6.32 18.21 11.76
CA LYS A 371 5.75 17.14 12.58
C LYS A 371 6.69 15.93 12.61
N ARG A 372 7.25 15.56 11.46
CA ARG A 372 8.24 14.48 11.34
C ARG A 372 9.51 14.74 12.16
N LEU A 373 10.07 15.95 12.08
CA LEU A 373 11.26 16.32 12.85
C LEU A 373 10.98 16.34 14.36
N ARG A 374 9.81 16.86 14.79
CA ARG A 374 9.42 16.82 16.22
C ARG A 374 9.26 15.39 16.73
N ALA A 375 8.71 14.48 15.93
CA ALA A 375 8.62 13.06 16.27
C ALA A 375 10.00 12.40 16.44
N LYS A 376 11.03 12.90 15.73
CA LYS A 376 12.44 12.49 15.92
C LYS A 376 13.15 13.23 17.07
N GLY A 377 12.41 13.95 17.92
CA GLY A 377 12.95 14.63 19.10
C GLY A 377 13.48 16.05 18.84
N HIS A 378 13.38 16.58 17.62
CA HIS A 378 13.82 17.95 17.35
C HIS A 378 12.89 18.98 18.01
N LYS A 379 13.45 19.86 18.84
CA LYS A 379 12.73 20.96 19.49
C LYS A 379 12.49 22.11 18.51
N ILE A 380 11.31 22.13 17.91
CA ILE A 380 10.89 23.17 16.95
C ILE A 380 9.74 23.99 17.54
N THR A 381 9.97 25.30 17.69
CA THR A 381 8.96 26.25 18.18
C THR A 381 8.15 26.80 17.02
N LEU A 382 6.82 26.71 17.08
CA LEU A 382 5.94 27.39 16.13
C LEU A 382 5.70 28.83 16.61
N LEU A 383 5.91 29.80 15.72
CA LEU A 383 5.67 31.21 15.97
C LEU A 383 4.60 31.69 14.98
N ASN A 384 3.56 32.36 15.47
CA ASN A 384 2.61 33.02 14.56
C ASN A 384 3.21 34.31 13.99
N GLU A 385 2.65 34.80 12.89
CA GLU A 385 3.19 35.98 12.20
C GLU A 385 3.20 37.25 13.08
N ARG A 386 2.21 37.43 13.97
CA ARG A 386 2.18 38.58 14.90
C ARG A 386 3.35 38.55 15.87
N GLN A 387 3.62 37.39 16.48
CA GLN A 387 4.74 37.18 17.38
C GLN A 387 6.08 37.39 16.66
N PHE A 388 6.19 36.90 15.41
CA PHE A 388 7.38 37.10 14.57
C PHE A 388 7.68 38.59 14.36
N TRP A 389 6.69 39.37 13.90
CA TRP A 389 6.89 40.81 13.65
C TRP A 389 7.22 41.60 14.90
N ARG A 390 6.74 41.18 16.08
CA ARG A 390 7.13 41.79 17.35
C ARG A 390 8.61 41.58 17.66
N LEU A 391 9.13 40.37 17.44
CA LEU A 391 10.53 40.05 17.71
C LEU A 391 11.49 40.57 16.63
N ALA A 392 11.02 40.78 15.40
CA ALA A 392 11.82 41.26 14.28
C ALA A 392 11.94 42.80 14.19
N ARG A 393 11.31 43.52 15.13
CA ARG A 393 11.36 44.99 15.25
C ARG A 393 12.51 45.48 16.14
N VAL A 394 13.22 44.56 16.80
CA VAL A 394 14.35 44.83 17.69
C VAL A 394 15.61 45.14 16.89
#